data_AF-A0A7S0AIX0-F1
#
_entry.id   AF-A0A7S0AIX0-F1
#
_cell.length_a   1.000
_cell.length_b   1.000
_cell.length_c   1.000
_cell.angle_alpha   90.00
_cell.angle_beta   90.00
_cell.angle_gamma   90.00
#
_symmetry.space_group_name_H-M   'P 1'
#
loop_
_entity.id
_entity.type
_entity.pdbx_description
1 polymer ?
#
loop_
_entity_poly.entity_id
_entity_poly.type
_entity_poly.pdbx_seq_one_letter_code
_entity_poly.pdbx_strand_id
1 'polypeptide(L)'
;GKGASKAFRIAVTDPRGGRGVDYRVSDPDADRAGGLMLIVNHIPKCSRDWTQYLGRTARQDRRGQWLAVLSRRDYAEDERRSGKALEPRTAVEVILGWGSTDTRARLQEVHGQYHRGVRMNELSEEVVRRGLLDYQRGREVMVGLCGE
;
A
#
# COMPACT_ATOMS: atom_id res chain seq x y z
N GLY A 1 22.00 -33.03 -18.03
CA GLY A 1 21.15 -33.56 -16.94
C GLY A 1 20.05 -32.58 -16.65
N LYS A 2 18.78 -32.98 -16.79
CA LYS A 2 17.64 -32.14 -16.37
C LYS A 2 17.62 -32.12 -14.85
N GLY A 3 17.96 -30.98 -14.26
CA GLY A 3 17.89 -30.81 -12.80
C GLY A 3 16.49 -31.16 -12.31
N ALA A 4 16.40 -31.99 -11.26
CA ALA A 4 15.14 -32.34 -10.63
C ALA A 4 14.32 -31.07 -10.37
N SER A 5 13.07 -31.03 -10.84
CA SER A 5 12.15 -29.94 -10.55
C SER A 5 12.11 -29.76 -9.04
N LYS A 6 12.48 -28.57 -8.55
CA LYS A 6 12.46 -28.31 -7.11
C LYS A 6 11.01 -28.45 -6.62
N ALA A 7 10.76 -29.51 -5.86
CA ALA A 7 9.48 -29.78 -5.25
C ALA A 7 9.55 -29.33 -3.79
N PHE A 8 8.67 -28.41 -3.42
CA PHE A 8 8.58 -27.92 -2.06
C PHE A 8 7.15 -28.13 -1.58
N ARG A 9 6.98 -28.84 -0.45
CA ARG A 9 5.67 -28.97 0.20
C ARG A 9 5.27 -27.71 0.96
N ILE A 10 6.27 -26.97 1.45
CA ILE A 10 6.11 -25.74 2.22
C ILE A 10 7.16 -24.76 1.69
N ALA A 11 6.73 -23.52 1.45
CA ALA A 11 7.60 -22.41 1.12
C ALA A 11 7.29 -21.26 2.08
N VAL A 12 8.33 -20.70 2.70
CA VAL A 12 8.24 -19.49 3.52
C VAL A 12 8.84 -18.36 2.71
N THR A 13 8.10 -17.25 2.59
CA THR A 13 8.53 -16.13 1.79
C THR A 13 8.11 -14.82 2.44
N ASP A 14 8.90 -13.78 2.20
CA ASP A 14 8.54 -12.41 2.55
C ASP A 14 7.62 -11.82 1.44
N PRO A 15 7.09 -10.60 1.62
CA PRO A 15 6.26 -9.94 0.60
C PRO A 15 6.89 -9.81 -0.79
N ARG A 16 8.22 -9.91 -0.92
CA ARG A 16 8.95 -9.75 -2.18
C ARG A 16 9.27 -11.10 -2.82
N GLY A 17 9.55 -12.13 -2.04
CA GLY A 17 10.05 -13.42 -2.51
C GLY A 17 9.01 -14.29 -3.23
N GLY A 18 7.72 -14.04 -3.04
CA GLY A 18 6.66 -14.72 -3.79
C GLY A 18 6.42 -14.18 -5.21
N ARG A 19 7.06 -13.06 -5.58
CA ARG A 19 6.89 -12.45 -6.91
C ARG A 19 7.63 -13.26 -7.98
N GLY A 20 6.97 -13.48 -9.11
CA GLY A 20 7.53 -14.26 -10.23
C GLY A 20 7.53 -15.78 -10.02
N VAL A 21 7.15 -16.26 -8.84
CA VAL A 21 7.02 -17.70 -8.56
C VAL A 21 5.63 -18.19 -8.99
N ASP A 22 5.63 -19.22 -9.82
CA ASP A 22 4.43 -19.95 -10.24
C ASP A 22 4.32 -21.22 -9.40
N TYR A 23 3.60 -21.15 -8.28
CA TYR A 23 3.34 -22.31 -7.43
C TYR A 23 2.35 -23.22 -8.14
N ARG A 24 2.80 -24.41 -8.53
CA ARG A 24 1.97 -25.43 -9.16
C ARG A 24 1.71 -26.55 -8.18
N VAL A 25 0.44 -26.82 -7.95
CA VAL A 25 0.03 -28.08 -7.32
C VAL A 25 0.10 -29.12 -8.44
N SER A 26 1.01 -30.08 -8.35
CA SER A 26 1.06 -31.23 -9.26
C SER A 26 0.54 -32.51 -8.61
N ASP A 27 0.50 -32.53 -7.28
CA ASP A 27 0.02 -33.64 -6.47
C ASP A 27 -1.53 -33.70 -6.50
N PRO A 28 -2.14 -34.80 -7.01
CA PRO A 28 -3.59 -34.97 -7.05
C PRO A 28 -4.23 -35.05 -5.67
N ASP A 29 -3.52 -35.55 -4.66
CA ASP A 29 -4.06 -35.71 -3.31
C ASP A 29 -4.16 -34.35 -2.62
N ALA A 30 -3.14 -33.50 -2.81
CA ALA A 30 -3.17 -32.11 -2.36
C ALA A 30 -4.29 -31.30 -3.04
N ASP A 31 -4.51 -31.51 -4.34
CA ASP A 31 -5.60 -30.86 -5.07
C ASP A 31 -6.98 -31.29 -4.55
N ARG A 32 -7.19 -32.60 -4.32
CA ARG A 32 -8.42 -33.11 -3.69
C ARG A 32 -8.62 -32.56 -2.27
N ALA A 33 -7.55 -32.30 -1.53
CA ALA A 33 -7.59 -31.74 -0.19
C ALA A 33 -7.87 -30.21 -0.15
N GLY A 34 -7.99 -29.54 -1.30
CA GLY A 34 -8.29 -28.11 -1.40
C GLY A 34 -7.21 -27.27 -2.10
N GLY A 35 -6.15 -27.92 -2.59
CA GLY A 35 -5.08 -27.31 -3.36
C GLY A 35 -4.08 -26.54 -2.51
N LEU A 36 -3.55 -25.44 -3.02
CA LEU A 36 -2.51 -24.68 -2.35
C LEU A 36 -3.10 -23.85 -1.20
N MET A 37 -2.56 -24.03 0.01
CA MET A 37 -2.89 -23.22 1.17
C MET A 37 -1.88 -22.09 1.36
N LEU A 38 -2.39 -20.86 1.48
CA LEU A 38 -1.62 -19.70 1.89
C LEU A 38 -1.87 -19.40 3.38
N ILE A 39 -0.81 -19.39 4.18
CA ILE A 39 -0.86 -18.90 5.57
C ILE A 39 -0.23 -17.51 5.60
N VAL A 40 -1.00 -16.52 6.05
CA VAL A 40 -0.57 -15.13 6.09
C VAL A 40 -0.44 -14.68 7.55
N ASN A 41 0.75 -14.24 7.92
CA ASN A 41 1.03 -13.75 9.27
C ASN A 41 0.89 -12.23 9.37
N HIS A 42 0.75 -11.56 8.23
CA HIS A 42 0.58 -10.11 8.14
C HIS A 42 -0.24 -9.74 6.89
N ILE A 43 -1.40 -9.13 7.08
CA ILE A 43 -2.21 -8.55 6.01
C ILE A 43 -1.60 -7.22 5.58
N PRO A 44 -1.30 -7.02 4.28
CA PRO A 44 -0.79 -5.75 3.79
C PRO A 44 -1.89 -4.68 3.83
N LYS A 45 -1.51 -3.42 4.03
CA LYS A 45 -2.42 -2.24 3.96
C LYS A 45 -2.76 -1.82 2.52
N CYS A 46 -2.63 -2.73 1.56
CA CYS A 46 -2.80 -2.45 0.14
C CYS A 46 -3.64 -3.57 -0.49
N SER A 47 -4.84 -3.23 -0.99
CA SER A 47 -5.75 -4.22 -1.59
C SER A 47 -5.14 -4.91 -2.80
N ARG A 48 -4.28 -4.22 -3.55
CA ARG A 48 -3.57 -4.83 -4.69
C ARG A 48 -2.65 -5.95 -4.24
N ASP A 49 -1.85 -5.72 -3.20
CA ASP A 49 -0.93 -6.75 -2.70
C ASP A 49 -1.70 -7.93 -2.09
N TRP A 50 -2.80 -7.65 -1.38
CA TRP A 50 -3.70 -8.68 -0.88
C TRP A 50 -4.28 -9.56 -1.99
N THR A 51 -4.82 -8.96 -3.05
CA THR A 51 -5.31 -9.70 -4.22
C THR A 51 -4.20 -10.52 -4.88
N GLN A 52 -2.96 -9.99 -4.92
CA GLN A 52 -1.82 -10.73 -5.46
C GLN A 52 -1.41 -11.93 -4.61
N TYR A 53 -1.58 -11.86 -3.28
CA TYR A 53 -1.35 -12.99 -2.37
C TYR A 53 -2.38 -14.07 -2.61
N LEU A 54 -3.67 -13.71 -2.62
CA LEU A 54 -4.76 -14.64 -2.89
C LEU A 54 -4.65 -15.27 -4.30
N GLY A 55 -4.21 -14.50 -5.29
CA GLY A 55 -3.97 -14.99 -6.65
C GLY A 55 -2.81 -15.99 -6.79
N ARG A 56 -2.15 -16.38 -5.68
CA ARG A 56 -1.17 -17.47 -5.67
C ARG A 56 -1.80 -18.84 -5.45
N THR A 57 -2.98 -18.92 -4.82
CA THR A 57 -3.54 -20.18 -4.33
C THR A 57 -4.43 -20.89 -5.34
N ALA A 58 -5.35 -20.16 -5.99
CA ALA A 58 -6.27 -20.70 -6.98
C ALA A 58 -5.76 -20.40 -8.39
N ARG A 59 -4.90 -21.27 -8.93
CA ARG A 59 -4.35 -21.17 -10.30
C ARG A 59 -4.64 -22.44 -11.09
N GLN A 60 -4.67 -22.33 -12.41
CA GLN A 60 -4.80 -23.47 -13.34
C GLN A 60 -6.05 -24.33 -13.07
N ASP A 61 -7.19 -23.67 -12.81
CA ASP A 61 -8.48 -24.29 -12.49
C ASP A 61 -8.49 -25.19 -11.24
N ARG A 62 -7.49 -25.00 -10.36
CA ARG A 62 -7.41 -25.70 -9.07
C ARG A 62 -7.99 -24.89 -7.93
N ARG A 63 -8.42 -25.61 -6.90
CA ARG A 63 -8.87 -25.02 -5.64
C ARG A 63 -7.70 -24.36 -4.93
N GLY A 64 -7.99 -23.32 -4.17
CA GLY A 64 -7.02 -22.63 -3.33
C GLY A 64 -7.65 -22.29 -1.99
N GLN A 65 -6.81 -22.24 -0.95
CA GLN A 65 -7.23 -21.96 0.41
C GLN A 65 -6.32 -20.90 1.03
N TRP A 66 -6.83 -20.16 2.00
CA TRP A 66 -6.01 -19.23 2.78
C TRP A 66 -6.45 -19.17 4.23
N LEU A 67 -5.51 -18.84 5.11
CA LEU A 67 -5.71 -18.59 6.53
C LEU A 67 -4.84 -17.40 6.94
N ALA A 68 -5.41 -16.48 7.72
CA ALA A 68 -4.65 -15.42 8.35
C ALA A 68 -4.48 -15.73 9.84
N VAL A 69 -3.23 -15.76 10.31
CA VAL A 69 -2.90 -15.91 11.73
C VAL A 69 -2.22 -14.62 12.17
N LEU A 70 -3.01 -13.74 12.79
CA LEU A 70 -2.60 -12.36 13.05
C LEU A 70 -2.36 -12.13 14.54
N SER A 71 -1.37 -11.31 14.85
CA SER A 71 -1.13 -10.78 16.19
C SER A 71 -1.69 -9.37 16.28
N ARG A 72 -2.51 -9.09 17.30
CA ARG A 72 -2.99 -7.72 17.56
C ARG A 72 -1.85 -6.74 17.85
N ARG A 73 -0.69 -7.23 18.33
CA ARG A 73 0.49 -6.39 18.59
C ARG A 73 1.02 -5.74 17.32
N ASP A 74 0.91 -6.42 16.18
CA ASP A 74 1.43 -5.93 14.89
C ASP A 74 0.57 -4.79 14.33
N TYR A 75 -0.64 -4.60 14.86
CA TYR A 75 -1.64 -3.62 14.42
C TYR A 75 -2.04 -2.63 15.53
N ALA A 76 -1.35 -2.64 16.67
CA ALA A 76 -1.76 -1.87 17.85
C ALA A 76 -1.78 -0.34 17.61
N GLU A 77 -0.90 0.17 16.74
CA GLU A 77 -0.91 1.59 16.37
C GLU A 77 -2.13 1.94 15.50
N ASP A 78 -2.47 1.09 14.55
CA ASP A 78 -3.62 1.29 13.67
C ASP A 78 -4.95 1.17 14.42
N GLU A 79 -5.08 0.20 15.34
CA GLU A 79 -6.26 0.10 16.22
C GLU A 79 -6.41 1.38 17.05
N ARG A 80 -5.33 1.87 17.67
CA ARG A 80 -5.36 3.11 18.46
C ARG A 80 -5.75 4.33 17.63
N ARG A 81 -5.17 4.48 16.45
CA ARG A 81 -5.41 5.62 15.56
C ARG A 81 -6.80 5.61 14.94
N SER A 82 -7.33 4.43 14.63
CA SER A 82 -8.65 4.29 14.00
C SER A 82 -9.79 4.18 15.00
N GLY A 83 -9.50 3.86 16.27
CA GLY A 83 -10.50 3.56 17.29
C GLY A 83 -11.28 2.26 17.03
N LYS A 84 -10.84 1.43 16.07
CA LYS A 84 -11.51 0.19 15.69
C LYS A 84 -10.68 -1.01 16.14
N ALA A 85 -11.28 -1.89 16.93
CA ALA A 85 -10.66 -3.18 17.29
C ALA A 85 -10.71 -4.16 16.11
N LEU A 86 -9.68 -5.01 16.00
CA LEU A 86 -9.66 -6.09 15.03
C LEU A 86 -10.47 -7.29 15.54
N GLU A 87 -11.53 -7.60 14.82
CA GLU A 87 -12.29 -8.83 14.98
C GLU A 87 -11.85 -9.87 13.95
N PRO A 88 -11.70 -11.17 14.28
CA PRO A 88 -11.17 -12.17 13.37
C PRO A 88 -11.87 -12.25 12.01
N ARG A 89 -13.21 -12.05 11.99
CA ARG A 89 -14.02 -12.14 10.77
C ARG A 89 -13.90 -10.93 9.85
N THR A 90 -13.53 -9.77 10.38
CA THR A 90 -13.46 -8.51 9.63
C THR A 90 -12.05 -7.95 9.54
N ALA A 91 -11.06 -8.62 10.15
CA ALA A 91 -9.69 -8.13 10.27
C ALA A 91 -9.09 -7.72 8.92
N VAL A 92 -9.29 -8.54 7.87
CA VAL A 92 -8.79 -8.24 6.53
C VAL A 92 -9.37 -6.92 5.99
N GLU A 93 -10.68 -6.77 6.03
CA GLU A 93 -11.38 -5.58 5.52
C GLU A 93 -10.99 -4.33 6.30
N VAL A 94 -10.88 -4.44 7.63
CA VAL A 94 -10.49 -3.33 8.51
C VAL A 94 -9.06 -2.90 8.22
N ILE A 95 -8.11 -3.83 8.10
CA ILE A 95 -6.69 -3.53 7.83
C ILE A 95 -6.53 -2.88 6.46
N LEU A 96 -7.22 -3.39 5.43
CA LEU A 96 -7.22 -2.79 4.11
C LEU A 96 -7.82 -1.38 4.13
N GLY A 97 -8.90 -1.17 4.89
CA GLY A 97 -9.54 0.14 5.06
C GLY A 97 -8.65 1.17 5.73
N TRP A 98 -7.83 0.77 6.70
CA TRP A 98 -6.81 1.65 7.28
C TRP A 98 -5.81 2.11 6.22
N GLY A 99 -5.34 1.20 5.37
CA GLY A 99 -4.44 1.51 4.26
C GLY A 99 -5.03 2.47 3.23
N SER A 100 -6.30 2.29 2.87
CA SER A 100 -7.01 3.24 2.00
C SER A 100 -7.11 4.63 2.64
N THR A 101 -7.36 4.70 3.95
CA THR A 101 -7.43 5.97 4.69
C THR A 101 -6.08 6.68 4.70
N ASP A 102 -5.00 5.96 4.99
CA ASP A 102 -3.63 6.48 4.99
C ASP A 102 -3.22 7.00 3.62
N THR A 103 -3.54 6.23 2.56
CA THR A 103 -3.24 6.61 1.18
C THR A 103 -3.97 7.90 0.80
N ARG A 104 -5.26 8.01 1.15
CA ARG A 104 -6.06 9.21 0.90
C ARG A 104 -5.51 10.44 1.64
N ALA A 105 -5.16 10.29 2.92
CA ALA A 105 -4.58 11.38 3.71
C ALA A 105 -3.27 11.88 3.09
N ARG A 106 -2.38 10.97 2.68
CA ARG A 106 -1.12 11.32 2.00
C ARG A 106 -1.36 12.02 0.66
N LEU A 107 -2.34 11.57 -0.13
CA LEU A 107 -2.67 12.21 -1.40
C LEU A 107 -3.18 13.64 -1.20
N GLN A 108 -4.00 13.89 -0.17
CA GLN A 108 -4.47 15.24 0.17
C GLN A 108 -3.32 16.16 0.60
N GLU A 109 -2.39 15.65 1.41
CA GLU A 109 -1.21 16.40 1.82
C GLU A 109 -0.32 16.78 0.63
N VAL A 110 -0.02 15.81 -0.24
CA VAL A 110 0.78 16.03 -1.45
C VAL A 110 0.09 17.03 -2.39
N HIS A 111 -1.23 16.94 -2.53
CA HIS A 111 -2.00 17.89 -3.32
C HIS A 111 -1.91 19.31 -2.76
N GLY A 112 -2.03 19.47 -1.43
CA GLY A 112 -1.86 20.77 -0.78
C GLY A 112 -0.43 21.34 -0.94
N GLN A 113 0.59 20.48 -0.83
CA GLN A 113 1.98 20.88 -1.08
C GLN A 113 2.21 21.29 -2.54
N TYR A 114 1.63 20.55 -3.50
CA TYR A 114 1.71 20.86 -4.92
C TYR A 114 1.11 22.24 -5.23
N HIS A 115 -0.11 22.53 -4.74
CA HIS A 115 -0.74 23.83 -4.95
C HIS A 115 0.03 24.98 -4.33
N ARG A 116 0.60 24.80 -3.13
CA ARG A 116 1.51 25.80 -2.53
C ARG A 116 2.76 26.03 -3.38
N GLY A 117 3.35 24.96 -3.93
CA GLY A 117 4.50 25.04 -4.82
C GLY A 117 4.19 25.79 -6.11
N VAL A 118 3.06 25.48 -6.76
CA VAL A 118 2.59 26.19 -7.96
C VAL A 118 2.36 27.67 -7.65
N ARG A 119 1.67 27.99 -6.55
CA ARG A 119 1.41 29.38 -6.15
C ARG A 119 2.71 30.15 -5.88
N MET A 120 3.68 29.52 -5.22
CA MET A 120 4.98 30.14 -4.97
C MET A 120 5.76 30.39 -6.28
N ASN A 121 5.65 29.48 -7.24
CA ASN A 121 6.23 29.67 -8.56
C ASN A 121 5.59 30.86 -9.30
N GLU A 122 4.26 30.93 -9.34
CA GLU A 122 3.52 32.06 -9.94
C GLU A 122 3.90 33.41 -9.30
N LEU A 123 3.99 33.44 -7.96
CA LEU A 123 4.43 34.63 -7.22
C LEU A 123 5.85 35.03 -7.58
N SER A 124 6.76 34.06 -7.68
CA SER A 124 8.16 34.31 -8.07
C SER A 124 8.25 34.89 -9.49
N GLU A 125 7.47 34.36 -10.43
CA GLU A 125 7.38 34.90 -11.79
C GLU A 125 6.82 36.32 -11.80
N GLU A 126 5.80 36.62 -10.99
CA GLU A 126 5.21 37.96 -10.89
C GLU A 126 6.20 38.99 -10.32
N VAL A 127 6.95 38.60 -9.28
CA VAL A 127 7.99 39.43 -8.64
C VAL A 127 9.07 39.82 -9.65
N VAL A 128 9.56 38.85 -10.42
CA VAL A 128 10.55 39.09 -11.47
C VAL A 128 9.96 39.95 -12.58
N ARG A 129 8.76 39.62 -13.07
CA ARG A 129 8.12 40.34 -14.18
C ARG A 129 7.86 41.81 -13.88
N ARG A 130 7.50 42.14 -12.63
CA ARG A 130 7.20 43.51 -12.21
C ARG A 130 8.38 44.24 -11.55
N GLY A 131 9.54 43.60 -11.43
CA GLY A 131 10.70 44.16 -10.73
C GLY A 131 10.40 44.56 -9.29
N LEU A 132 9.55 43.80 -8.59
CA LEU A 132 9.01 44.23 -7.28
C LEU A 132 10.10 44.38 -6.20
N LEU A 133 11.29 43.81 -6.41
CA LEU A 133 12.42 43.92 -5.49
C LEU A 133 13.26 45.19 -5.70
N ASP A 134 13.09 45.86 -6.84
CA ASP A 134 13.96 46.95 -7.30
C ASP A 134 13.62 48.30 -6.64
N TYR A 135 12.44 48.43 -6.02
CA TYR A 135 12.00 49.66 -5.36
C TYR A 135 11.20 49.37 -4.09
N GLN A 136 11.30 50.29 -3.12
CA GLN A 136 10.77 50.13 -1.76
C GLN A 136 9.27 49.85 -1.72
N ARG A 137 8.49 50.52 -2.58
CA ARG A 137 7.05 50.32 -2.72
C ARG A 137 6.68 48.94 -3.31
N GLY A 138 7.54 48.36 -4.14
CA GLY A 138 7.35 47.02 -4.69
C GLY A 138 7.51 45.93 -3.62
N ARG A 139 8.41 46.17 -2.66
CA ARG A 139 8.61 45.28 -1.49
C ARG A 139 7.40 45.27 -0.56
N GLU A 140 6.73 46.41 -0.39
CA GLU A 140 5.47 46.52 0.37
C GLU A 140 4.32 45.74 -0.29
N VAL A 141 4.21 45.81 -1.61
CA VAL A 141 3.22 45.02 -2.38
C VAL A 141 3.50 43.51 -2.28
N MET A 142 4.77 43.12 -2.23
CA MET A 142 5.20 41.73 -2.02
C MET A 142 4.73 41.16 -0.68
N VAL A 143 4.82 41.95 0.39
CA VAL A 143 4.32 41.54 1.72
C VAL A 143 2.82 41.30 1.70
N GLY A 144 2.05 42.11 0.97
CA GLY A 144 0.63 41.88 0.75
C GLY A 144 0.35 40.59 -0.03
N LEU A 145 1.08 40.35 -1.12
CA LEU A 145 0.91 39.17 -1.99
C LEU A 145 1.33 37.84 -1.32
N CYS A 146 2.25 37.88 -0.35
CA CYS A 146 2.65 36.70 0.43
C CYS A 146 1.84 36.50 1.71
N GLY A 147 1.01 37.47 2.12
CA GLY A 147 0.22 37.45 3.34
C GLY A 147 -1.23 36.95 3.17
N GLU A 148 -1.71 36.86 1.92
CA GLU A 148 -2.99 36.24 1.52
C GLU A 148 -2.85 34.74 1.23
#